data_AF-A0A9X0I1P1-F1
#
_entry.id   AF-A0A9X0I1P1-F1
#
_cell.length_a   1.000
_cell.length_b   1.000
_cell.length_c   1.000
_cell.angle_alpha   90.00
_cell.angle_beta   90.00
_cell.angle_gamma   90.00
#
_symmetry.space_group_name_H-M   'P 1'
#
loop_
_entity.id
_entity.type
_entity.pdbx_description
1 polymer ?
#
loop_
_entity_poly.entity_id
_entity_poly.type
_entity_poly.pdbx_seq_one_letter_code
_entity_poly.pdbx_strand_id
1 'polypeptide(L)'
;MDVAGVLDRGHQLVVTAVEFVGVVVIVAGVAWAVRQFLVDGLRHRDTAMFTRIRLTLSRFLVLGLEFQLAADILRTALSPTFGQIGQLAAVAAIRTGLNYVLRKEIEQGQQQVDRRREAAR
;
A
#
# COMPACT_ATOMS: atom_id res chain seq x y z
N MET A 1 -10.31 4.66 -39.30
CA MET A 1 -9.74 4.22 -38.01
C MET A 1 -9.91 5.37 -37.04
N ASP A 2 -10.77 5.22 -36.04
CA ASP A 2 -11.10 6.29 -35.09
C ASP A 2 -9.88 6.69 -34.27
N VAL A 3 -9.36 7.89 -34.53
CA VAL A 3 -8.19 8.47 -33.85
C VAL A 3 -8.48 8.66 -32.36
N ALA A 4 -9.75 8.95 -32.02
CA ALA A 4 -10.25 8.98 -30.65
C ALA A 4 -10.12 7.62 -29.94
N GLY A 5 -10.47 6.52 -30.62
CA GLY A 5 -10.36 5.17 -30.07
C GLY A 5 -8.94 4.63 -29.94
N VAL A 6 -7.94 5.25 -30.58
CA VAL A 6 -6.51 4.92 -30.41
C VAL A 6 -5.91 5.70 -29.25
N LEU A 7 -6.24 6.99 -29.12
CA LEU A 7 -5.88 7.82 -27.96
C LEU A 7 -6.48 7.25 -26.68
N ASP A 8 -7.72 6.77 -26.75
CA ASP A 8 -8.43 6.16 -25.62
C ASP A 8 -7.90 4.77 -25.20
N ARG A 9 -7.13 4.11 -26.07
CA ARG A 9 -6.42 2.87 -25.68
C ARG A 9 -5.02 3.17 -25.16
N GLY A 10 -4.35 4.16 -25.75
CA GLY A 10 -3.02 4.58 -25.33
C GLY A 10 -2.98 5.05 -23.89
N HIS A 11 -3.92 5.91 -23.48
CA HIS A 11 -3.92 6.47 -22.11
C HIS A 11 -4.22 5.42 -21.01
N GLN A 12 -5.08 4.43 -21.28
CA GLN A 12 -5.44 3.37 -20.34
C GLN A 12 -4.26 2.42 -20.13
N LEU A 13 -3.55 2.08 -21.20
CA LEU A 13 -2.37 1.21 -21.12
C LEU A 13 -1.28 1.78 -20.22
N VAL A 14 -1.03 3.10 -20.30
CA VAL A 14 -0.01 3.74 -19.44
C VAL A 14 -0.43 3.71 -17.97
N VAL A 15 -1.68 4.09 -17.66
CA VAL A 15 -2.19 4.05 -16.27
C VAL A 15 -2.14 2.63 -15.72
N THR A 16 -2.62 1.64 -16.47
CA THR A 16 -2.62 0.23 -16.05
C THR A 16 -1.20 -0.32 -15.89
N ALA A 17 -0.25 0.08 -16.75
CA ALA A 17 1.14 -0.34 -16.60
C ALA A 17 1.75 0.20 -15.31
N VAL A 18 1.54 1.48 -14.98
CA VAL A 18 2.05 2.10 -13.75
C VAL A 18 1.41 1.45 -12.52
N GLU A 19 0.09 1.21 -12.56
CA GLU A 19 -0.65 0.52 -11.51
C GLU A 19 -0.10 -0.90 -11.29
N PHE A 20 0.13 -1.64 -12.39
CA PHE A 20 0.67 -3.00 -12.35
C PHE A 20 2.07 -3.04 -11.73
N VAL A 21 2.94 -2.08 -12.08
CA VAL A 21 4.27 -1.97 -11.45
C VAL A 21 4.13 -1.78 -9.94
N GLY A 22 3.25 -0.89 -9.49
CA GLY A 22 2.98 -0.70 -8.06
C GLY A 22 2.53 -1.98 -7.36
N VAL A 23 1.61 -2.73 -7.97
CA VAL A 23 1.16 -4.04 -7.46
C VAL A 23 2.31 -5.04 -7.38
N VAL A 24 3.13 -5.16 -8.44
CA VAL A 24 4.29 -6.07 -8.46
C VAL A 24 5.29 -5.74 -7.35
N VAL A 25 5.57 -4.46 -7.13
CA VAL A 25 6.48 -4.01 -6.06
C VAL A 25 5.95 -4.42 -4.68
N ILE A 26 4.65 -4.21 -4.43
CA ILE A 26 4.01 -4.61 -3.16
C ILE A 26 4.08 -6.12 -2.97
N VAL A 27 3.68 -6.89 -3.99
CA VAL A 27 3.68 -8.36 -3.95
C VAL A 27 5.09 -8.90 -3.73
N ALA A 28 6.10 -8.33 -4.40
CA ALA A 28 7.50 -8.71 -4.20
C ALA A 28 7.98 -8.44 -2.77
N GLY A 29 7.62 -7.28 -2.20
CA GLY A 29 7.94 -6.95 -0.82
C GLY A 29 7.30 -7.89 0.20
N VAL A 30 6.03 -8.23 0.00
CA VAL A 30 5.30 -9.20 0.83
C VAL A 30 5.91 -10.59 0.70
N ALA A 31 6.15 -11.07 -0.51
CA ALA A 31 6.77 -12.38 -0.75
C ALA A 31 8.15 -12.49 -0.12
N TRP A 32 8.97 -11.43 -0.23
CA TRP A 32 10.26 -11.33 0.42
C TRP A 32 10.14 -11.41 1.95
N ALA A 33 9.20 -10.65 2.53
CA ALA A 33 8.99 -10.62 3.98
C ALA A 33 8.52 -11.97 4.53
N VAL A 34 7.58 -12.63 3.84
CA VAL A 34 7.09 -13.98 4.18
C VAL A 34 8.23 -14.99 4.09
N ARG A 35 9.02 -14.96 3.01
CA ARG A 35 10.16 -15.87 2.85
C ARG A 35 11.15 -15.71 3.99
N GLN A 36 11.54 -14.48 4.32
CA GLN A 36 12.51 -14.23 5.38
C GLN A 36 11.98 -14.66 6.75
N PHE A 37 10.69 -14.39 7.01
CA PHE A 37 10.04 -14.79 8.25
C PHE A 37 9.97 -16.31 8.41
N LEU A 38 9.65 -17.04 7.33
CA LEU A 38 9.61 -18.51 7.37
C LEU A 38 11.01 -19.13 7.51
N VAL A 39 12.02 -18.57 6.84
CA VAL A 39 13.38 -19.14 6.82
C VAL A 39 14.12 -18.90 8.14
N ASP A 40 14.16 -17.67 8.67
CA ASP A 40 14.91 -17.41 9.91
C ASP A 40 14.03 -17.25 11.17
N GLY A 41 12.73 -17.00 11.03
CA GLY A 41 11.81 -16.86 12.18
C GLY A 41 11.56 -18.16 12.93
N LEU A 42 11.81 -19.32 12.30
CA LEU A 42 11.79 -20.63 12.96
C LEU A 42 13.07 -20.93 13.76
N ARG A 43 14.17 -20.21 13.51
CA ARG A 43 15.48 -20.55 14.05
C ARG A 43 15.97 -19.58 15.13
N HIS A 44 15.64 -18.28 15.04
CA HIS A 44 16.01 -17.28 16.04
C HIS A 44 14.89 -16.24 16.23
N ARG A 45 14.31 -16.18 17.44
CA ARG A 45 13.35 -15.12 17.83
C ARG A 45 14.10 -13.83 18.21
N ASP A 46 14.81 -13.25 17.26
CA ASP A 46 15.52 -11.99 17.49
C ASP A 46 14.65 -10.78 17.06
N THR A 47 14.39 -9.88 18.02
CA THR A 47 13.64 -8.64 17.81
C THR A 47 14.28 -7.76 16.72
N ALA A 48 15.61 -7.82 16.57
CA ALA A 48 16.33 -7.08 15.52
C ALA A 48 15.97 -7.57 14.11
N MET A 49 15.78 -8.89 13.94
CA MET A 49 15.38 -9.48 12.65
C MET A 49 13.97 -9.06 12.26
N PHE A 50 13.01 -9.11 13.19
CA PHE A 50 11.64 -8.69 12.94
C PHE A 50 11.58 -7.21 12.52
N THR A 51 12.36 -6.36 13.20
CA THR A 51 12.48 -4.94 12.86
C THR A 51 13.02 -4.74 11.45
N ARG A 52 14.05 -5.50 11.04
CA ARG A 52 14.61 -5.41 9.68
C ARG A 52 13.63 -5.85 8.60
N ILE A 53 12.89 -6.94 8.82
CA ILE A 53 11.85 -7.40 7.90
C ILE A 53 10.77 -6.33 7.75
N ARG A 54 10.28 -5.81 8.87
CA ARG A 54 9.26 -4.75 8.88
C ARG A 54 9.72 -3.50 8.13
N LEU A 55 10.93 -2.99 8.41
CA LEU A 55 11.46 -1.80 7.74
C LEU A 55 11.60 -2.01 6.22
N THR A 56 12.07 -3.18 5.81
CA THR A 56 12.23 -3.48 4.38
C THR A 56 10.87 -3.61 3.70
N LEU A 57 9.91 -4.31 4.30
CA LEU A 57 8.54 -4.38 3.82
C LEU A 57 7.93 -2.97 3.70
N SER A 58 8.11 -2.11 4.71
CA SER A 58 7.64 -0.73 4.66
C SER A 58 8.20 0.03 3.45
N ARG A 59 9.48 -0.17 3.08
CA ARG A 59 10.07 0.46 1.88
C ARG A 59 9.41 -0.02 0.59
N PHE A 60 9.12 -1.31 0.46
CA PHE A 60 8.38 -1.84 -0.69
C PHE A 60 6.95 -1.30 -0.75
N LEU A 61 6.25 -1.24 0.39
CA LEU A 61 4.90 -0.71 0.46
C LEU A 61 4.86 0.78 0.07
N VAL A 62 5.76 1.60 0.62
CA VAL A 62 5.84 3.02 0.28
C VAL A 62 6.11 3.20 -1.22
N LEU A 63 7.07 2.47 -1.79
CA LEU A 63 7.38 2.56 -3.21
C LEU A 63 6.17 2.14 -4.08
N GLY A 64 5.49 1.05 -3.74
CA GLY A 64 4.28 0.63 -4.45
C GLY A 64 3.14 1.65 -4.36
N LEU A 65 3.00 2.32 -3.22
CA LEU A 65 2.03 3.40 -3.03
C LEU A 65 2.38 4.65 -3.86
N GLU A 66 3.66 4.98 -4.02
CA GLU A 66 4.11 6.07 -4.90
C GLU A 66 3.73 5.79 -6.36
N PHE A 67 3.89 4.54 -6.83
CA PHE A 67 3.44 4.15 -8.17
C PHE A 67 1.91 4.21 -8.32
N GLN A 68 1.15 3.74 -7.33
CA GLN A 68 -0.31 3.83 -7.36
C GLN A 68 -0.78 5.29 -7.39
N LEU A 69 -0.17 6.16 -6.58
CA LEU A 69 -0.45 7.59 -6.60
C LEU A 69 -0.12 8.21 -7.96
N ALA A 70 1.00 7.81 -8.59
CA ALA A 70 1.34 8.26 -9.93
C ALA A 70 0.30 7.83 -10.98
N ALA A 71 -0.20 6.59 -10.92
CA ALA A 71 -1.27 6.10 -11.79
C ALA A 71 -2.56 6.92 -11.61
N ASP A 72 -2.90 7.29 -10.38
CA ASP A 72 -4.06 8.13 -10.05
C ASP A 72 -3.92 9.56 -10.60
N ILE A 73 -2.73 10.15 -10.50
CA ILE A 73 -2.41 11.45 -11.10
C ILE A 73 -2.52 11.37 -12.63
N LEU A 74 -1.95 10.33 -13.27
CA LEU A 74 -2.08 10.15 -14.72
C LEU A 74 -3.55 9.99 -15.15
N ARG A 75 -4.36 9.24 -14.39
CA ARG A 75 -5.78 9.04 -14.69
C ARG A 75 -6.53 10.38 -14.68
N THR A 76 -6.28 11.25 -13.71
CA THR A 76 -6.90 12.58 -13.64
C THR A 76 -6.40 13.53 -14.73
N ALA A 77 -5.12 13.43 -15.13
CA ALA A 77 -4.54 14.26 -16.19
C ALA A 77 -5.00 13.87 -17.61
N LEU A 78 -5.26 12.58 -17.87
CA LEU A 78 -5.52 12.05 -19.21
C LEU A 78 -7.01 11.89 -19.56
N SER A 79 -7.92 11.96 -18.59
CA SER A 79 -9.38 11.97 -18.83
C SER A 79 -10.13 12.63 -17.67
N PRO A 80 -10.40 13.94 -17.74
CA PRO A 80 -11.19 14.64 -16.74
C PRO A 80 -12.69 14.32 -16.93
N THR A 81 -13.08 13.06 -16.75
CA THR A 81 -14.49 12.65 -16.72
C THR A 81 -14.95 12.51 -15.27
N PHE A 82 -16.06 13.16 -14.92
CA PHE A 82 -16.59 13.17 -13.54
C PHE A 82 -16.83 11.75 -12.97
N GLY A 83 -17.12 10.76 -13.82
CA GLY A 83 -17.28 9.36 -13.41
C GLY A 83 -15.97 8.72 -12.91
N GLN A 84 -14.85 8.95 -13.60
CA GLN A 84 -13.54 8.44 -13.19
C GLN A 84 -13.01 9.14 -11.94
N ILE A 85 -13.27 10.45 -11.83
CA ILE A 85 -12.97 11.23 -10.61
C ILE A 85 -13.76 10.66 -9.41
N GLY A 86 -15.05 10.33 -9.61
CA GLY A 86 -15.89 9.71 -8.58
C GLY A 86 -15.36 8.34 -8.12
N GLN A 87 -14.94 7.48 -9.05
CA GLN A 87 -14.37 6.17 -8.72
C GLN A 87 -13.04 6.31 -7.96
N LEU A 88 -12.20 7.24 -8.37
CA LEU A 88 -10.94 7.54 -7.69
C LEU A 88 -11.18 8.08 -6.27
N ALA A 89 -12.10 9.04 -6.12
CA ALA A 89 -12.47 9.59 -4.83
C ALA A 89 -13.03 8.51 -3.88
N ALA A 90 -13.83 7.57 -4.40
CA ALA A 90 -14.34 6.45 -3.62
C ALA A 90 -13.22 5.54 -3.10
N VAL A 91 -12.28 5.14 -3.97
CA VAL A 91 -11.13 4.31 -3.57
C VAL A 91 -10.24 5.04 -2.54
N ALA A 92 -9.96 6.32 -2.77
CA ALA A 92 -9.19 7.14 -1.83
C ALA A 92 -9.88 7.29 -0.46
N ALA A 93 -11.21 7.48 -0.45
CA ALA A 93 -12.00 7.56 0.78
C ALA A 93 -11.99 6.24 1.55
N ILE A 94 -12.16 5.10 0.87
CA ILE A 94 -12.08 3.77 1.48
C ILE A 94 -10.70 3.55 2.11
N ARG A 95 -9.63 3.84 1.36
CA ARG A 95 -8.25 3.70 1.86
C ARG A 95 -8.00 4.57 3.09
N THR A 96 -8.51 5.79 3.09
CA THR A 96 -8.37 6.73 4.22
C THR A 96 -9.15 6.23 5.43
N GLY A 97 -10.40 5.81 5.24
CA GLY A 97 -11.24 5.28 6.30
C GLY A 97 -10.64 4.04 6.95
N LEU A 98 -10.19 3.07 6.15
CA LEU A 98 -9.59 1.84 6.66
C LEU A 98 -8.30 2.12 7.42
N ASN A 99 -7.38 2.92 6.86
CA ASN A 99 -6.14 3.29 7.55
C ASN A 99 -6.40 4.08 8.83
N TYR A 100 -7.45 4.90 8.87
CA TYR A 100 -7.82 5.64 10.07
C TYR A 100 -8.29 4.70 11.20
N VAL A 101 -9.19 3.77 10.89
CA VAL A 101 -9.69 2.78 11.87
C VAL A 101 -8.55 1.92 12.40
N LEU A 102 -7.71 1.39 11.50
CA LEU A 102 -6.59 0.54 11.88
C LEU A 102 -5.59 1.26 12.79
N ARG A 103 -5.27 2.52 12.47
CA ARG A 103 -4.36 3.33 13.30
C ARG A 103 -4.94 3.56 14.69
N LYS A 104 -6.24 3.85 14.77
CA LYS A 104 -6.94 4.06 16.05
C LYS A 104 -6.94 2.79 16.91
N GLU A 105 -7.19 1.62 16.32
CA GLU A 105 -7.15 0.34 17.05
C GLU A 105 -5.73 0.04 17.59
N ILE A 106 -4.69 0.31 16.80
CA ILE A 106 -3.30 0.13 17.22
C ILE A 106 -2.96 1.07 18.40
N GLU A 107 -3.32 2.35 18.30
CA GLU A 107 -3.09 3.33 19.39
C GLU A 107 -3.82 2.91 20.68
N GLN A 108 -5.07 2.45 20.57
CA GLN A 108 -5.82 1.96 21.73
C GLN A 108 -5.20 0.71 22.35
N GLY A 109 -4.72 -0.22 21.53
CA GLY A 109 -4.02 -1.42 21.99
C GLY A 109 -2.73 -1.09 22.73
N GLN A 110 -1.92 -0.16 22.22
CA GLN A 110 -0.68 0.28 22.86
C GLN A 110 -0.94 0.91 24.24
N GLN A 111 -1.94 1.79 24.34
CA GLN A 111 -2.32 2.41 25.62
C GLN A 111 -2.79 1.39 26.68
N GLN A 112 -3.41 0.29 26.27
CA GLN A 112 -3.77 -0.79 27.20
C GLN A 112 -2.55 -1.57 27.69
N VAL A 113 -1.58 -1.83 26.81
CA VAL A 113 -0.34 -2.51 27.19
C VAL A 113 0.49 -1.67 28.15
N ASP A 114 0.60 -0.36 27.91
CA ASP A 114 1.36 0.54 28.78
C ASP A 114 0.70 0.68 30.15
N ARG A 115 -0.63 0.85 30.22
CA ARG A 115 -1.36 0.86 31.50
C ARG A 115 -1.21 -0.44 32.29
N ARG A 116 -1.19 -1.60 31.63
CA ARG A 116 -0.94 -2.90 32.30
C ARG A 116 0.49 -3.00 32.85
N ARG A 117 1.49 -2.41 32.19
CA ARG A 117 2.88 -2.41 32.66
C ARG A 117 3.08 -1.51 33.87
N GLU A 118 2.37 -0.39 33.94
CA GLU A 118 2.41 0.52 35.10
C GLU A 118 1.73 -0.10 36.33
N ALA A 119 0.59 -0.77 36.16
CA ALA A 119 -0.11 -1.44 37.27
C ALA A 119 0.60 -2.70 37.82
N ALA A 120 1.56 -3.25 37.06
CA ALA A 120 2.34 -4.43 37.46
C ALA A 120 3.72 -4.07 38.07
N ARG A 121 4.05 -2.78 38.17
CA ARG A 121 5.23 -2.25 38.87
C ARG A 121 4.84 -1.71 40.24
#